data_AF-A0A9P7JPR6-F1
#
_entry.id   AF-A0A9P7JPR6-F1
#
_cell.length_a   1.000
_cell.length_b   1.000
_cell.length_c   1.000
_cell.angle_alpha   90.00
_cell.angle_beta   90.00
_cell.angle_gamma   90.00
#
_symmetry.space_group_name_H-M   'P 1'
#
loop_
_entity.id
_entity.type
_entity.pdbx_description
1 polymer ?
#
loop_
_entity_poly.entity_id
_entity_poly.type
_entity_poly.pdbx_seq_one_letter_code
_entity_poly.pdbx_strand_id
1 'polypeptide(L)'
;MAPPRWTSAEQLMWLQNEVSTYLQMQKEKKLVRFFELLYPKWFRSENSPDDNDTSIDQSSLDLDAAVNEIIAELDHENAIIPISDVEKQSNLDAELAEVLKDAIKHRHKKLQEWFRNNTKGKTRPGRTLMSKVLSTMLGQRARGTRDLKEVKVYSQLHYESKVKPLVSDDIRENKLALPDQRLHAVRHHTSECFAKESEDVKDGVRIETQHINAARKLGSVAVGNDRTKEEIYRAIQELPIVLGQIFKELSTLTGGWHYSLVMGGPDPLCEGDIMTLSYHHGKTPDGLSFKVSTPNFHEQYLLPFERHLDHIYGLQLIYE
;
A
#
# COMPACT_ATOMS: atom_id res chain seq x y z
N MET A 1 -0.59 -20.29 17.54
CA MET A 1 -0.91 -21.40 16.64
C MET A 1 -1.49 -20.84 15.35
N ALA A 2 -1.15 -21.38 14.18
CA ALA A 2 -1.76 -20.93 12.92
C ALA A 2 -3.26 -21.32 12.92
N PRO A 3 -4.16 -20.46 12.43
CA PRO A 3 -5.58 -20.80 12.36
C PRO A 3 -5.78 -22.11 11.59
N PRO A 4 -6.71 -22.98 12.01
CA PRO A 4 -7.04 -24.19 11.27
C PRO A 4 -7.44 -23.83 9.84
N ARG A 5 -6.98 -24.64 8.89
CA ARG A 5 -7.27 -24.42 7.46
C ARG A 5 -8.71 -24.82 7.21
N TRP A 6 -9.50 -23.89 6.66
CA TRP A 6 -10.90 -24.13 6.29
C TRP A 6 -11.07 -25.02 5.04
N THR A 7 -9.96 -25.37 4.38
CA THR A 7 -9.93 -26.25 3.21
C THR A 7 -9.19 -27.55 3.51
N SER A 8 -9.72 -28.67 3.01
CA SER A 8 -9.00 -29.95 2.94
C SER A 8 -7.80 -29.88 1.99
N ALA A 9 -6.93 -30.90 2.01
CA ALA A 9 -5.78 -30.98 1.11
C ALA A 9 -6.21 -31.06 -0.37
N GLU A 10 -7.26 -31.82 -0.67
CA GLU A 10 -7.80 -32.00 -2.02
C GLU A 10 -8.43 -30.71 -2.54
N GLN A 11 -9.24 -30.05 -1.71
CA GLN A 11 -9.80 -28.73 -1.97
C GLN A 11 -8.70 -27.71 -2.29
N LEU A 12 -7.59 -27.75 -1.57
CA LEU A 12 -6.46 -26.86 -1.78
C LEU A 12 -5.75 -27.13 -3.11
N MET A 13 -5.53 -28.40 -3.48
CA MET A 13 -4.97 -28.76 -4.80
C MET A 13 -5.89 -28.30 -5.93
N TRP A 14 -7.20 -28.47 -5.77
CA TRP A 14 -8.17 -27.98 -6.76
C TRP A 14 -8.07 -26.47 -6.95
N LEU A 15 -8.03 -25.71 -5.84
CA LEU A 15 -7.86 -24.26 -5.90
C LEU A 15 -6.53 -23.85 -6.56
N GLN A 16 -5.45 -24.59 -6.29
CA GLN A 16 -4.15 -24.36 -6.93
C GLN A 16 -4.20 -24.58 -8.44
N ASN A 17 -4.93 -25.59 -8.92
CA ASN A 17 -5.07 -25.85 -10.35
C ASN A 17 -5.83 -24.73 -11.07
N GLU A 18 -6.78 -24.07 -10.41
CA GLU A 18 -7.54 -22.94 -10.97
C GLU A 18 -6.79 -21.59 -10.90
N VAL A 19 -5.60 -21.54 -10.28
CA VAL A 19 -4.79 -20.30 -10.18
C VAL A 19 -4.42 -19.76 -11.56
N SER A 20 -4.03 -20.61 -12.50
CA SER A 20 -3.63 -20.16 -13.85
C SER A 20 -4.79 -19.46 -14.57
N THR A 21 -5.98 -20.05 -14.52
CA THR A 21 -7.22 -19.48 -15.06
C THR A 21 -7.56 -18.15 -14.40
N TYR A 22 -7.45 -18.06 -13.07
CA TYR A 22 -7.67 -16.82 -12.32
C TYR A 22 -6.72 -15.71 -12.80
N LEU A 23 -5.42 -16.01 -12.94
CA LEU A 23 -4.41 -15.06 -13.38
C LEU A 23 -4.69 -14.55 -14.80
N GLN A 24 -5.11 -15.44 -15.71
CA GLN A 24 -5.48 -15.08 -17.08
C GLN A 24 -6.71 -14.17 -17.10
N MET A 25 -7.80 -14.54 -16.42
CA MET A 25 -9.02 -13.73 -16.37
C MET A 25 -8.81 -12.41 -15.62
N GLN A 26 -7.89 -12.35 -14.66
CA GLN A 26 -7.46 -11.11 -14.03
C GLN A 26 -6.79 -10.16 -15.04
N LYS A 27 -5.87 -10.68 -15.88
CA LYS A 27 -5.22 -9.90 -16.94
C LYS A 27 -6.22 -9.35 -17.95
N GLU A 28 -7.26 -10.13 -18.27
CA GLU A 28 -8.35 -9.74 -19.17
C GLU A 28 -9.44 -8.87 -18.51
N LYS A 29 -9.32 -8.54 -17.22
CA LYS A 29 -10.33 -7.82 -16.42
C LYS A 29 -11.70 -8.51 -16.36
N LYS A 30 -11.74 -9.85 -16.45
CA LYS A 30 -12.96 -10.68 -16.43
C LYS A 30 -13.13 -11.45 -15.11
N LEU A 31 -12.74 -10.87 -13.98
CA LEU A 31 -12.77 -11.53 -12.67
C LEU A 31 -14.18 -11.94 -12.21
N VAL A 32 -15.20 -11.14 -12.53
CA VAL A 32 -16.60 -11.48 -12.17
C VAL A 32 -16.99 -12.80 -12.83
N ARG A 33 -16.74 -12.92 -14.14
CA ARG A 33 -17.00 -14.13 -14.93
C ARG A 33 -16.19 -15.34 -14.44
N PHE A 34 -14.96 -15.13 -13.97
CA PHE A 34 -14.18 -16.21 -13.33
C PHE A 34 -14.94 -16.80 -12.14
N PHE A 35 -15.40 -15.96 -11.21
CA PHE A 35 -16.08 -16.43 -10.01
C PHE A 35 -17.46 -17.03 -10.32
N GLU A 36 -18.20 -16.48 -11.29
CA GLU A 36 -19.46 -17.07 -11.78
C GLU A 36 -19.26 -18.50 -12.31
N LEU A 37 -18.12 -18.80 -12.93
CA LEU A 37 -17.79 -20.15 -13.40
C LEU A 37 -17.20 -21.04 -12.28
N LEU A 38 -16.47 -20.43 -11.34
CA LEU A 38 -15.81 -21.14 -10.26
C LEU A 38 -16.80 -21.69 -9.23
N TYR A 39 -17.77 -20.88 -8.79
CA TYR A 39 -18.67 -21.26 -7.70
C TYR A 39 -19.49 -22.51 -8.03
N PRO A 40 -20.17 -22.63 -9.19
CA PRO A 40 -20.91 -23.84 -9.51
C PRO A 40 -20.01 -25.07 -9.56
N LYS A 41 -18.76 -24.95 -10.03
CA LYS A 41 -17.81 -26.08 -10.03
C LYS A 41 -17.41 -26.49 -8.61
N TRP A 42 -17.14 -25.51 -7.75
CA TRP A 42 -16.76 -25.74 -6.35
C TRP A 42 -17.86 -26.48 -5.59
N PHE A 43 -19.10 -25.98 -5.66
CA PHE A 43 -20.23 -26.55 -4.94
C PHE A 43 -20.83 -27.83 -5.57
N ARG A 44 -20.54 -28.12 -6.84
CA ARG A 44 -20.96 -29.39 -7.48
C ARG A 44 -19.97 -30.52 -7.32
N SER A 45 -18.69 -30.22 -7.14
CA SER A 45 -17.68 -31.27 -6.98
C SER A 45 -17.87 -31.98 -5.65
N GLU A 46 -17.50 -33.26 -5.57
CA GLU A 46 -17.37 -34.03 -4.32
C GLU A 46 -16.42 -33.37 -3.29
N ASN A 47 -15.77 -32.27 -3.66
CA ASN A 47 -15.07 -31.36 -2.75
C ASN A 47 -16.02 -30.42 -1.97
N SER A 48 -17.34 -30.62 -2.02
CA SER A 48 -18.28 -29.98 -1.10
C SER A 48 -17.84 -30.33 0.33
N PRO A 49 -17.73 -29.36 1.26
CA PRO A 49 -17.25 -29.66 2.59
C PRO A 49 -18.19 -30.68 3.24
N ASP A 50 -17.69 -31.86 3.59
CA ASP A 50 -18.23 -32.58 4.74
C ASP A 50 -18.13 -31.64 5.95
N ASP A 51 -19.18 -31.61 6.77
CA ASP A 51 -19.48 -30.70 7.88
C ASP A 51 -18.46 -30.67 9.04
N ASN A 52 -17.19 -30.99 8.80
CA ASN A 52 -16.11 -30.98 9.79
C ASN A 52 -15.57 -29.57 10.12
N ASP A 53 -16.25 -28.48 9.74
CA ASP A 53 -15.87 -27.12 10.17
C ASP A 53 -16.50 -26.80 11.55
N THR A 54 -16.10 -27.54 12.60
CA THR A 54 -16.47 -27.27 14.01
C THR A 54 -15.77 -26.03 14.58
N SER A 55 -15.47 -25.03 13.75
CA SER A 55 -14.95 -23.73 14.19
C SER A 55 -16.00 -22.64 14.10
N ILE A 56 -17.19 -22.92 14.63
CA ILE A 56 -18.24 -21.94 14.86
C ILE A 56 -18.04 -21.33 16.26
N ASP A 57 -18.15 -20.01 16.30
CA ASP A 57 -18.13 -19.17 17.50
C ASP A 57 -19.11 -19.69 18.57
N GLN A 58 -18.75 -19.61 19.85
CA GLN A 58 -19.44 -20.26 20.98
C GLN A 58 -20.89 -19.79 21.24
N SER A 59 -21.45 -18.91 20.41
CA SER A 59 -22.85 -18.49 20.48
C SER A 59 -23.84 -19.40 19.72
N SER A 60 -23.37 -20.45 19.05
CA SER A 60 -24.19 -21.32 18.17
C SER A 60 -24.49 -22.71 18.76
N LEU A 61 -23.99 -23.03 19.96
CA LEU A 61 -24.00 -24.39 20.52
C LEU A 61 -25.38 -24.92 20.95
N ASP A 62 -26.39 -24.06 21.06
CA ASP A 62 -27.74 -24.48 21.48
C ASP A 62 -28.64 -24.96 20.32
N LEU A 63 -28.29 -24.65 19.05
CA LEU A 63 -29.07 -25.08 17.88
C LEU A 63 -28.65 -26.46 17.36
N ASP A 64 -27.36 -26.81 17.43
CA ASP A 64 -26.86 -28.06 16.86
C ASP A 64 -27.27 -29.30 17.69
N ALA A 65 -27.53 -29.14 18.98
CA ALA A 65 -28.10 -30.20 19.82
C ALA A 65 -29.56 -30.50 19.44
N ALA A 66 -30.35 -29.47 19.11
CA ALA A 66 -31.75 -29.61 18.73
C ALA A 66 -31.92 -30.24 17.34
N VAL A 67 -31.02 -29.95 16.40
CA VAL A 67 -31.05 -30.54 15.05
C VAL A 67 -30.71 -32.04 15.09
N ASN A 68 -29.79 -32.45 15.96
CA ASN A 68 -29.42 -33.87 16.11
C ASN A 68 -30.50 -34.71 16.80
N GLU A 69 -31.32 -34.12 17.67
CA GLU A 69 -32.45 -34.79 18.33
C GLU A 69 -33.62 -35.01 17.35
N ILE A 70 -33.88 -34.04 16.45
CA ILE A 70 -34.93 -34.13 15.41
C ILE A 70 -34.60 -35.17 14.34
N ILE A 71 -33.32 -35.33 13.97
CA ILE A 71 -32.89 -36.33 12.99
C ILE A 71 -33.00 -37.76 13.55
N ALA A 72 -32.86 -37.94 14.86
CA ALA A 72 -33.02 -39.25 15.51
C ALA A 72 -34.50 -39.68 15.65
N GLU A 73 -35.45 -38.76 15.63
CA GLU A 73 -36.90 -39.04 15.74
C GLU A 73 -37.58 -39.37 14.40
N LEU A 74 -36.93 -39.15 13.26
CA LEU A 74 -37.53 -39.31 11.92
C LEU A 74 -37.47 -40.74 11.34
N ASP A 75 -36.90 -41.72 12.05
CA ASP A 75 -36.81 -43.13 11.62
C ASP A 75 -37.94 -44.04 12.15
N HIS A 76 -38.94 -43.50 12.86
CA HIS A 76 -40.12 -44.27 13.29
C HIS A 76 -41.45 -43.73 12.76
N GLU A 77 -41.97 -44.46 11.75
CA GLU A 77 -43.37 -44.70 11.38
C GLU A 77 -44.32 -43.53 11.05
N ASN A 78 -44.89 -43.64 9.84
CA ASN A 78 -46.12 -43.02 9.35
C ASN A 78 -47.16 -42.64 10.43
N ALA A 79 -47.33 -41.36 10.69
CA ALA A 79 -48.52 -40.81 11.34
C ALA A 79 -48.98 -39.53 10.62
N ILE A 80 -50.30 -39.44 10.43
CA ILE A 80 -51.00 -38.33 9.79
C ILE A 80 -50.80 -37.06 10.64
N ILE A 81 -50.10 -36.07 10.08
CA ILE A 81 -49.75 -34.82 10.77
C ILE A 81 -50.98 -33.87 10.86
N PRO A 82 -51.32 -33.33 12.04
CA PRO A 82 -52.35 -32.30 12.18
C PRO A 82 -51.91 -30.97 11.53
N ILE A 83 -52.87 -30.25 10.94
CA ILE A 83 -52.67 -29.01 10.16
C ILE A 83 -51.87 -27.91 10.90
N SER A 84 -51.76 -27.94 12.23
CA SER A 84 -50.97 -27.00 13.03
C SER A 84 -49.45 -27.16 12.91
N ASP A 85 -48.95 -28.33 12.49
CA ASP A 85 -47.51 -28.56 12.36
C ASP A 85 -46.95 -28.15 10.98
N VAL A 86 -47.83 -27.99 9.98
CA VAL A 86 -47.47 -27.53 8.62
C VAL A 86 -46.98 -26.08 8.64
N GLU A 87 -47.57 -25.21 9.47
CA GLU A 87 -47.14 -23.81 9.60
C GLU A 87 -45.78 -23.69 10.32
N LYS A 88 -45.47 -24.58 11.26
CA LYS A 88 -44.15 -24.65 11.92
C LYS A 88 -43.07 -25.14 10.96
N GLN A 89 -43.34 -26.16 10.15
CA GLN A 89 -42.39 -26.64 9.13
C GLN A 89 -42.09 -25.55 8.08
N SER A 90 -43.09 -24.79 7.63
CA SER A 90 -42.87 -23.71 6.66
C SER A 90 -42.00 -22.55 7.18
N ASN A 91 -42.03 -22.28 8.50
CA ASN A 91 -41.16 -21.27 9.11
C ASN A 91 -39.75 -21.81 9.36
N LEU A 92 -39.60 -23.09 9.71
CA LEU A 92 -38.30 -23.76 9.85
C LEU A 92 -37.53 -23.79 8.52
N ASP A 93 -38.25 -24.04 7.41
CA ASP A 93 -37.68 -24.05 6.07
C ASP A 93 -37.19 -22.65 5.62
N ALA A 94 -37.85 -21.58 6.07
CA ALA A 94 -37.45 -20.21 5.76
C ALA A 94 -36.19 -19.78 6.52
N GLU A 95 -36.08 -20.17 7.79
CA GLU A 95 -34.90 -19.91 8.62
C GLU A 95 -33.68 -20.69 8.11
N LEU A 96 -33.87 -21.97 7.78
CA LEU A 96 -32.81 -22.80 7.19
C LEU A 96 -32.32 -22.25 5.85
N ALA A 97 -33.22 -21.71 5.02
CA ALA A 97 -32.87 -21.09 3.76
C ALA A 97 -32.02 -19.82 3.92
N GLU A 98 -32.26 -19.01 4.96
CA GLU A 98 -31.42 -17.83 5.25
C GLU A 98 -30.04 -18.23 5.77
N VAL A 99 -29.96 -19.20 6.68
CA VAL A 99 -28.68 -19.74 7.17
C VAL A 99 -27.84 -20.29 6.00
N LEU A 100 -28.46 -21.05 5.09
CA LEU A 100 -27.77 -21.59 3.91
C LEU A 100 -27.27 -20.48 2.98
N LYS A 101 -28.06 -19.43 2.75
CA LYS A 101 -27.64 -18.29 1.92
C LYS A 101 -26.41 -17.59 2.52
N ASP A 102 -26.38 -17.41 3.84
CA ASP A 102 -25.28 -16.74 4.51
C ASP A 102 -24.02 -17.61 4.56
N ALA A 103 -24.16 -18.93 4.74
CA ALA A 103 -23.07 -19.88 4.60
C ALA A 103 -22.45 -19.84 3.19
N ILE A 104 -23.27 -19.81 2.14
CA ILE A 104 -22.81 -19.69 0.74
C ILE A 104 -22.07 -18.36 0.51
N LYS A 105 -22.64 -17.23 0.97
CA LYS A 105 -21.98 -15.91 0.87
C LYS A 105 -20.63 -15.91 1.59
N HIS A 106 -20.57 -16.48 2.79
CA HIS A 106 -19.33 -16.58 3.55
C HIS A 106 -18.29 -17.44 2.79
N ARG A 107 -18.71 -18.54 2.17
CA ARG A 107 -17.83 -19.40 1.38
C ARG A 107 -17.32 -18.71 0.12
N HIS A 108 -18.18 -17.98 -0.60
CA HIS A 108 -17.76 -17.13 -1.74
C HIS A 108 -16.66 -16.15 -1.32
N LYS A 109 -16.86 -15.46 -0.19
CA LYS A 109 -15.86 -14.52 0.35
C LYS A 109 -14.53 -15.22 0.67
N LYS A 110 -14.55 -16.37 1.35
CA LYS A 110 -13.35 -17.17 1.65
C LYS A 110 -12.59 -17.54 0.37
N LEU A 111 -13.28 -17.96 -0.70
CA LEU A 111 -12.69 -18.27 -2.01
C LEU A 111 -12.04 -17.05 -2.66
N GLN A 112 -12.76 -15.92 -2.71
CA GLN A 112 -12.23 -14.67 -3.26
C GLN A 112 -10.97 -14.21 -2.52
N GLU A 113 -10.99 -14.25 -1.19
CA GLU A 113 -9.86 -13.89 -0.35
C GLU A 113 -8.68 -14.84 -0.56
N TRP A 114 -8.93 -16.14 -0.69
CA TRP A 114 -7.90 -17.12 -0.97
C TRP A 114 -7.19 -16.84 -2.29
N PHE A 115 -7.92 -16.64 -3.40
CA PHE A 115 -7.29 -16.31 -4.69
C PHE A 115 -6.54 -15.00 -4.61
N ARG A 116 -7.14 -13.96 -4.01
CA ARG A 116 -6.50 -12.66 -3.82
C ARG A 116 -5.21 -12.77 -3.01
N ASN A 117 -5.15 -13.62 -1.99
CA ASN A 117 -3.98 -13.76 -1.13
C ASN A 117 -2.90 -14.66 -1.74
N ASN A 118 -3.28 -15.75 -2.41
CA ASN A 118 -2.36 -16.75 -2.96
C ASN A 118 -1.83 -16.43 -4.37
N THR A 119 -2.31 -15.34 -4.97
CA THR A 119 -1.82 -14.81 -6.25
C THR A 119 -1.11 -13.46 -6.16
N LYS A 120 -1.03 -12.89 -4.93
CA LYS A 120 -0.22 -11.69 -4.66
C LYS A 120 1.23 -11.93 -5.08
N GLY A 121 1.72 -11.10 -5.99
CA GLY A 121 3.11 -11.16 -6.50
C GLY A 121 3.28 -11.93 -7.81
N LYS A 122 2.29 -12.70 -8.28
CA LYS A 122 2.36 -13.39 -9.58
C LYS A 122 1.88 -12.52 -10.75
N THR A 123 1.05 -11.50 -10.50
CA THR A 123 0.49 -10.61 -11.55
C THR A 123 1.17 -9.26 -11.70
N ARG A 124 2.00 -8.87 -10.74
CA ARG A 124 2.80 -7.65 -10.85
C ARG A 124 4.26 -8.08 -10.85
N PRO A 125 5.06 -7.76 -11.88
CA PRO A 125 6.50 -7.90 -11.75
C PRO A 125 6.89 -7.21 -10.45
N GLY A 126 7.55 -7.95 -9.56
CA GLY A 126 7.94 -7.41 -8.27
C GLY A 126 8.66 -6.10 -8.50
N ARG A 127 8.19 -5.00 -7.88
CA ARG A 127 8.90 -3.73 -7.93
C ARG A 127 10.35 -4.01 -7.55
N THR A 128 11.28 -3.71 -8.45
CA THR A 128 12.72 -3.78 -8.17
C THR A 128 13.02 -2.99 -6.90
N LEU A 129 14.12 -3.31 -6.21
CA LEU A 129 14.53 -2.56 -5.01
C LEU A 129 14.58 -1.05 -5.30
N MET A 130 15.15 -0.69 -6.46
CA MET A 130 15.12 0.64 -7.06
C MET A 130 13.71 1.22 -7.19
N SER A 131 12.76 0.50 -7.78
CA SER A 131 11.38 0.97 -7.92
C SER A 131 10.68 1.18 -6.57
N LYS A 132 10.95 0.34 -5.57
CA LYS A 132 10.41 0.50 -4.21
C LYS A 132 10.99 1.74 -3.52
N VAL A 133 12.30 1.92 -3.59
CA VAL A 133 13.00 3.08 -3.01
C VAL A 133 12.55 4.37 -3.68
N LEU A 134 12.57 4.42 -5.02
CA LEU A 134 12.09 5.58 -5.78
C LEU A 134 10.62 5.87 -5.53
N SER A 135 9.75 4.86 -5.43
CA SER A 135 8.33 5.10 -5.12
C SER A 135 8.09 5.58 -3.68
N THR A 136 8.97 5.21 -2.76
CA THR A 136 8.94 5.68 -1.37
C THR A 136 9.45 7.12 -1.29
N MET A 137 10.56 7.42 -1.97
CA MET A 137 11.23 8.72 -2.06
C MET A 137 10.37 9.77 -2.78
N LEU A 138 9.93 9.45 -4.00
CA LEU A 138 9.09 10.32 -4.82
C LEU A 138 7.64 10.33 -4.36
N GLY A 139 7.31 9.79 -3.18
CA GLY A 139 5.96 9.82 -2.62
C GLY A 139 4.87 9.26 -3.54
N GLN A 140 5.20 8.41 -4.54
CA GLN A 140 4.24 7.83 -5.47
C GLN A 140 3.32 6.85 -4.73
N ARG A 141 2.30 7.41 -4.10
CA ARG A 141 1.17 6.72 -3.49
C ARG A 141 -0.10 7.06 -4.25
N ALA A 142 -1.11 6.22 -4.05
CA ALA A 142 -2.46 6.48 -4.53
C ALA A 142 -2.88 7.91 -4.15
N ARG A 143 -3.44 8.65 -5.12
CA ARG A 143 -3.99 10.00 -4.94
C ARG A 143 -4.78 10.10 -3.62
N GLY A 144 -4.57 11.18 -2.87
CA GLY A 144 -5.42 11.55 -1.72
C GLY A 144 -4.89 11.22 -0.32
N THR A 145 -3.57 11.02 -0.13
CA THR A 145 -3.03 10.86 1.24
C THR A 145 -2.78 12.23 1.88
N ARG A 146 -3.32 12.47 3.08
CA ARG A 146 -3.14 13.73 3.84
C ARG A 146 -1.66 13.97 4.20
N ASP A 147 -1.27 15.25 4.26
CA ASP A 147 0.04 15.71 4.76
C ASP A 147 0.33 15.12 6.16
N LEU A 148 1.60 14.81 6.44
CA LEU A 148 2.00 14.38 7.78
C LEU A 148 1.93 15.55 8.75
N LYS A 149 1.40 15.27 9.92
CA LYS A 149 1.48 16.15 11.08
C LYS A 149 2.85 15.99 11.74
N GLU A 150 3.36 17.06 12.33
CA GLU A 150 4.66 17.11 13.01
C GLU A 150 4.81 16.03 14.08
N VAL A 151 3.77 15.77 14.88
CA VAL A 151 3.78 14.70 15.90
C VAL A 151 4.10 13.32 15.30
N LYS A 152 3.64 13.05 14.07
CA LYS A 152 3.97 11.78 13.39
C LYS A 152 5.43 11.75 12.92
N VAL A 153 5.97 12.88 12.45
CA VAL A 153 7.37 12.99 12.04
C VAL A 153 8.29 12.89 13.26
N TYR A 154 7.93 13.54 14.37
CA TYR A 154 8.62 13.39 15.65
C TYR A 154 8.68 11.92 16.10
N SER A 155 7.56 11.19 16.02
CA SER A 155 7.56 9.75 16.30
C SER A 155 8.56 9.03 15.41
N GLN A 156 8.58 9.28 14.10
CA GLN A 156 9.53 8.62 13.20
C GLN A 156 11.00 8.87 13.57
N LEU A 157 11.35 10.08 14.01
CA LEU A 157 12.72 10.47 14.35
C LEU A 157 13.14 10.01 15.77
N HIS A 158 12.20 10.00 16.73
CA HIS A 158 12.50 9.87 18.15
C HIS A 158 11.74 8.75 18.88
N TYR A 159 11.06 7.85 18.15
CA TYR A 159 10.28 6.77 18.77
C TYR A 159 11.14 5.88 19.67
N GLU A 160 12.23 5.35 19.14
CA GLU A 160 13.09 4.39 19.86
C GLU A 160 13.73 4.98 21.11
N SER A 161 14.13 6.25 21.08
CA SER A 161 14.86 6.90 22.17
C SER A 161 13.95 7.52 23.23
N LYS A 162 12.80 8.10 22.86
CA LYS A 162 11.98 8.91 23.77
C LYS A 162 10.60 8.30 24.05
N VAL A 163 9.91 7.80 23.02
CA VAL A 163 8.50 7.37 23.15
C VAL A 163 8.39 5.91 23.60
N LYS A 164 9.22 5.02 23.04
CA LYS A 164 9.17 3.58 23.28
C LYS A 164 9.37 3.18 24.75
N PRO A 165 10.27 3.80 25.54
CA PRO A 165 10.38 3.48 26.97
C PRO A 165 9.06 3.71 27.71
N LEU A 166 8.44 4.88 27.53
CA LEU A 166 7.19 5.25 28.18
C LEU A 166 6.03 4.32 27.79
N VAL A 167 5.92 4.01 26.49
CA VAL A 167 4.90 3.06 26.00
C VAL A 167 5.12 1.66 26.57
N SER A 168 6.37 1.22 26.72
CA SER A 168 6.68 -0.10 27.27
C SER A 168 6.34 -0.19 28.76
N ASP A 169 6.60 0.89 29.50
CA ASP A 169 6.22 1.00 30.91
C ASP A 169 4.70 1.00 31.08
N ASP A 170 3.97 1.75 30.25
CA ASP A 170 2.50 1.80 30.26
C ASP A 170 1.85 0.45 29.90
N ILE A 171 2.40 -0.25 28.90
CA ILE A 171 1.96 -1.61 28.56
C ILE A 171 2.17 -2.57 29.73
N ARG A 172 3.28 -2.43 30.46
CA ARG A 172 3.59 -3.29 31.61
C ARG A 172 2.68 -2.99 32.79
N GLU A 173 2.44 -1.73 33.09
CA GLU A 173 1.62 -1.28 34.23
C GLU A 173 0.13 -1.55 34.00
N ASN A 174 -0.40 -1.14 32.84
CA ASN A 174 -1.82 -1.24 32.51
C ASN A 174 -2.21 -2.55 31.81
N LYS A 175 -1.26 -3.48 31.62
CA LYS A 175 -1.46 -4.80 30.98
C LYS A 175 -2.23 -4.71 29.66
N LEU A 176 -1.88 -3.75 28.81
CA LEU A 176 -2.57 -3.48 27.55
C LEU A 176 -2.38 -4.65 26.57
N ALA A 177 -3.38 -5.52 26.50
CA ALA A 177 -3.35 -6.73 25.68
C ALA A 177 -3.81 -6.48 24.24
N LEU A 178 -4.74 -5.54 24.03
CA LEU A 178 -5.34 -5.28 22.72
C LEU A 178 -4.46 -4.35 21.87
N PRO A 179 -4.31 -4.62 20.56
CA PRO A 179 -3.54 -3.76 19.66
C PRO A 179 -3.98 -2.29 19.65
N ASP A 180 -5.29 -2.04 19.74
CA ASP A 180 -5.85 -0.69 19.72
C ASP A 180 -5.50 0.12 20.98
N GLN A 181 -5.45 -0.54 22.14
CA GLN A 181 -5.03 0.10 23.39
C GLN A 181 -3.56 0.51 23.35
N ARG A 182 -2.70 -0.37 22.81
CA ARG A 182 -1.28 -0.05 22.60
C ARG A 182 -1.10 1.12 21.64
N LEU A 183 -1.89 1.16 20.57
CA LEU A 183 -1.85 2.26 19.62
C LEU A 183 -2.28 3.59 20.25
N HIS A 184 -3.26 3.56 21.16
CA HIS A 184 -3.67 4.75 21.92
C HIS A 184 -2.54 5.24 22.83
N ALA A 185 -1.90 4.34 23.59
CA ALA A 185 -0.75 4.66 24.43
C ALA A 185 0.39 5.31 23.63
N VAL A 186 0.74 4.76 22.46
CA VAL A 186 1.74 5.35 21.56
C VAL A 186 1.37 6.76 21.15
N ARG A 187 0.13 7.00 20.71
CA ARG A 187 -0.31 8.33 20.26
C ARG A 187 -0.28 9.34 21.40
N HIS A 188 -0.72 8.92 22.59
CA HIS A 188 -0.73 9.75 23.80
C HIS A 188 0.69 10.18 24.16
N HIS A 189 1.58 9.23 24.42
CA HIS A 189 2.95 9.55 24.83
C HIS A 189 3.75 10.28 23.75
N THR A 190 3.54 9.98 22.48
CA THR A 190 4.19 10.75 21.39
C THR A 190 3.78 12.22 21.46
N SER A 191 2.48 12.51 21.67
CA SER A 191 1.98 13.88 21.77
C SER A 191 2.52 14.60 23.00
N GLU A 192 2.59 13.92 24.15
CA GLU A 192 3.14 14.48 25.39
C GLU A 192 4.64 14.78 25.29
N CYS A 193 5.42 13.83 24.75
CA CYS A 193 6.85 14.01 24.54
C CYS A 193 7.11 15.19 23.60
N PHE A 194 6.38 15.27 22.49
CA PHE A 194 6.52 16.37 21.54
C PHE A 194 6.15 17.72 22.16
N ALA A 195 5.10 17.79 22.98
CA ALA A 195 4.71 19.03 23.65
C ALA A 195 5.79 19.54 24.64
N LYS A 196 6.43 18.63 25.38
CA LYS A 196 7.47 18.92 26.38
C LYS A 196 8.87 19.16 25.79
N GLU A 197 9.05 18.91 24.50
CA GLU A 197 10.34 19.04 23.84
C GLU A 197 10.78 20.51 23.70
N SER A 198 12.11 20.72 23.59
CA SER A 198 12.69 22.04 23.32
C SER A 198 12.27 22.58 21.94
N GLU A 199 12.29 23.91 21.82
CA GLU A 199 11.91 24.59 20.58
C GLU A 199 12.84 24.20 19.42
N ASP A 200 14.14 24.03 19.66
CA ASP A 200 15.10 23.61 18.63
C ASP A 200 14.73 22.27 17.98
N VAL A 201 14.27 21.29 18.76
CA VAL A 201 13.85 19.99 18.24
C VAL A 201 12.52 20.12 17.50
N LYS A 202 11.59 20.95 17.99
CA LYS A 202 10.33 21.23 17.29
C LYS A 202 10.56 21.89 15.94
N ASP A 203 11.46 22.87 15.88
CA ASP A 203 11.86 23.50 14.62
C ASP A 203 12.52 22.50 13.68
N GLY A 204 13.42 21.64 14.18
CA GLY A 204 13.99 20.55 13.38
C GLY A 204 12.93 19.61 12.81
N VAL A 205 11.95 19.21 13.62
CA VAL A 205 10.80 18.39 13.18
C VAL A 205 9.93 19.14 12.17
N ARG A 206 9.74 20.46 12.32
CA ARG A 206 8.97 21.29 11.38
C ARG A 206 9.65 21.34 10.02
N ILE A 207 10.96 21.57 10.00
CA ILE A 207 11.78 21.56 8.79
C ILE A 207 11.67 20.18 8.11
N GLU A 208 11.88 19.09 8.86
CA GLU A 208 11.77 17.74 8.31
C GLU A 208 10.35 17.41 7.82
N THR A 209 9.32 17.89 8.52
CA THR A 209 7.92 17.74 8.09
C THR A 209 7.66 18.45 6.77
N GLN A 210 8.20 19.66 6.60
CA GLN A 210 8.15 20.38 5.33
C GLN A 210 8.88 19.63 4.23
N HIS A 211 10.09 19.09 4.50
CA HIS A 211 10.83 18.27 3.55
C HIS A 211 10.03 17.03 3.11
N ILE A 212 9.47 16.27 4.06
CA ILE A 212 8.69 15.06 3.77
C ILE A 212 7.41 15.39 2.99
N ASN A 213 6.70 16.45 3.36
CA ASN A 213 5.45 16.83 2.69
C ASN A 213 5.71 17.44 1.31
N ALA A 214 6.78 18.22 1.12
CA ALA A 214 7.19 18.74 -0.18
C ALA A 214 7.56 17.59 -1.15
N ALA A 215 8.39 16.65 -0.70
CA ALA A 215 8.74 15.46 -1.49
C ALA A 215 7.49 14.64 -1.90
N ARG A 216 6.47 14.59 -1.03
CA ARG A 216 5.19 13.92 -1.33
C ARG A 216 4.33 14.67 -2.32
N LYS A 217 4.30 16.00 -2.27
CA LYS A 217 3.53 16.83 -3.20
C LYS A 217 4.07 16.67 -4.63
N LEU A 218 5.40 16.60 -4.78
CA LEU A 218 6.04 16.36 -6.07
C LEU A 218 5.61 15.02 -6.72
N GLY A 219 5.40 13.99 -5.90
CA GLY A 219 4.94 12.66 -6.35
C GLY A 219 3.50 12.56 -6.82
N SER A 220 2.66 13.51 -6.41
CA SER A 220 1.21 13.50 -6.63
C SER A 220 0.76 14.44 -7.76
N VAL A 221 1.68 15.15 -8.42
CA VAL A 221 1.28 16.14 -9.42
C VAL A 221 0.70 15.42 -10.63
N ALA A 222 -0.61 15.61 -10.84
CA ALA A 222 -1.30 15.16 -12.03
C ALA A 222 -0.55 15.68 -13.27
N VAL A 223 -0.33 14.81 -14.24
CA VAL A 223 0.09 15.19 -15.59
C VAL A 223 -1.11 15.88 -16.24
N GLY A 224 -1.31 17.15 -15.91
CA GLY A 224 -2.24 18.06 -16.58
C GLY A 224 -1.43 19.25 -17.10
N ASN A 225 -1.77 19.70 -18.31
CA ASN A 225 -1.03 20.75 -19.03
C ASN A 225 -1.22 22.17 -18.47
N ASP A 226 -1.92 22.33 -17.34
CA ASP A 226 -2.34 23.64 -16.81
C ASP A 226 -1.46 24.14 -15.65
N ARG A 227 -0.14 23.90 -15.69
CA ARG A 227 0.76 24.47 -14.67
C ARG A 227 1.05 25.93 -14.98
N THR A 228 0.96 26.80 -13.98
CA THR A 228 1.37 28.20 -14.17
C THR A 228 2.89 28.30 -14.29
N LYS A 229 3.39 29.40 -14.88
CA LYS A 229 4.83 29.65 -15.04
C LYS A 229 5.55 29.65 -13.68
N GLU A 230 4.91 30.19 -12.64
CA GLU A 230 5.43 30.25 -11.28
C GLU A 230 5.51 28.87 -10.62
N GLU A 231 4.52 27.99 -10.90
CA GLU A 231 4.53 26.61 -10.41
C GLU A 231 5.67 25.80 -11.06
N ILE A 232 5.89 25.98 -12.36
CA ILE A 232 7.02 25.35 -13.07
C ILE A 232 8.34 25.86 -12.51
N TYR A 233 8.49 27.18 -12.36
CA TYR A 233 9.70 27.77 -11.78
C TYR A 233 9.97 27.24 -10.37
N ARG A 234 8.95 27.22 -9.51
CA ARG A 234 9.09 26.65 -8.15
C ARG A 234 9.51 25.19 -8.19
N ALA A 235 8.92 24.38 -9.08
CA ALA A 235 9.32 22.99 -9.23
C ALA A 235 10.80 22.86 -9.64
N ILE A 236 11.28 23.72 -10.54
CA ILE A 236 12.70 23.77 -10.93
C ILE A 236 13.59 24.13 -9.73
N GLN A 237 13.21 25.12 -8.93
CA GLN A 237 13.97 25.52 -7.73
C GLN A 237 14.00 24.43 -6.65
N GLU A 238 12.97 23.57 -6.60
CA GLU A 238 12.91 22.44 -5.66
C GLU A 238 13.68 21.20 -6.15
N LEU A 239 14.05 21.12 -7.44
CA LEU A 239 14.76 19.97 -8.02
C LEU A 239 16.06 19.60 -7.29
N PRO A 240 16.96 20.54 -6.92
CA PRO A 240 18.21 20.18 -6.24
C PRO A 240 17.99 19.41 -4.93
N ILE A 241 16.93 19.74 -4.19
CA ILE A 241 16.59 19.09 -2.93
C ILE A 241 16.18 17.64 -3.19
N VAL A 242 15.32 17.44 -4.19
CA VAL A 242 14.76 16.14 -4.56
C VAL A 242 15.85 15.23 -5.15
N LEU A 243 16.65 15.76 -6.07
CA LEU A 243 17.77 15.05 -6.69
C LEU A 243 18.84 14.67 -5.66
N GLY A 244 19.06 15.53 -4.66
CA GLY A 244 19.98 15.21 -3.56
C GLY A 244 19.54 14.02 -2.73
N GLN A 245 18.24 13.92 -2.44
CA GLN A 245 17.68 12.74 -1.76
C GLN A 245 17.83 11.50 -2.63
N ILE A 246 17.44 11.56 -3.91
CA ILE A 246 17.54 10.43 -4.83
C ILE A 246 19.00 9.95 -4.94
N PHE A 247 19.95 10.84 -5.23
CA PHE A 247 21.34 10.45 -5.42
C PHE A 247 22.02 9.98 -4.15
N LYS A 248 21.67 10.51 -2.98
CA LYS A 248 22.14 9.99 -1.69
C LYS A 248 21.74 8.54 -1.47
N GLU A 249 20.50 8.21 -1.78
CA GLU A 249 20.00 6.84 -1.67
C GLU A 249 20.62 5.92 -2.72
N LEU A 250 20.70 6.38 -3.97
CA LEU A 250 21.36 5.61 -5.02
C LEU A 250 22.81 5.33 -4.68
N SER A 251 23.53 6.31 -4.13
CA SER A 251 24.91 6.14 -3.69
C SER A 251 25.01 5.10 -2.59
N THR A 252 24.14 5.17 -1.58
CA THR A 252 24.07 4.17 -0.50
C THR A 252 23.80 2.76 -1.03
N LEU A 253 22.85 2.61 -1.96
CA LEU A 253 22.49 1.33 -2.55
C LEU A 253 23.58 0.73 -3.44
N THR A 254 24.36 1.57 -4.12
CA THR A 254 25.42 1.14 -5.04
C THR A 254 26.80 1.05 -4.38
N GLY A 255 26.88 1.24 -3.06
CA GLY A 255 28.14 1.17 -2.33
C GLY A 255 29.06 2.37 -2.56
N GLY A 256 28.48 3.55 -2.81
CA GLY A 256 29.21 4.82 -2.89
C GLY A 256 29.41 5.37 -4.30
N TRP A 257 28.53 5.07 -5.26
CA TRP A 257 28.66 5.68 -6.58
C TRP A 257 28.45 7.20 -6.53
N HIS A 258 29.14 7.89 -7.44
CA HIS A 258 29.02 9.31 -7.66
C HIS A 258 28.10 9.56 -8.86
N TYR A 259 27.27 10.59 -8.77
CA TYR A 259 26.29 10.92 -9.81
C TYR A 259 26.47 12.36 -10.27
N SER A 260 26.32 12.59 -11.56
CA SER A 260 26.33 13.92 -12.16
C SER A 260 25.16 14.00 -13.13
N LEU A 261 24.36 15.05 -13.01
CA LEU A 261 23.21 15.31 -13.86
C LEU A 261 23.27 16.74 -14.37
N VAL A 262 23.19 16.88 -15.69
CA VAL A 262 22.98 18.16 -16.36
C VAL A 262 21.57 18.15 -16.93
N MET A 263 20.84 19.25 -16.71
CA MET A 263 19.46 19.41 -17.17
C MET A 263 19.26 20.86 -17.61
N GLY A 264 18.24 21.11 -18.43
CA GLY A 264 17.95 22.46 -18.89
C GLY A 264 16.74 22.49 -19.81
N GLY A 265 16.29 23.71 -20.09
CA GLY A 265 15.13 23.99 -20.92
C GLY A 265 14.77 25.48 -20.86
N PRO A 266 13.65 25.88 -21.49
CA PRO A 266 13.21 27.27 -21.52
C PRO A 266 12.89 27.75 -20.10
N ASP A 267 13.37 28.94 -19.76
CA ASP A 267 13.06 29.61 -18.51
C ASP A 267 11.59 30.08 -18.55
N PRO A 268 10.74 29.60 -17.63
CA PRO A 268 9.33 30.00 -17.60
C PRO A 268 9.12 31.49 -17.33
N LEU A 269 10.09 32.20 -16.73
CA LEU A 269 10.00 33.62 -16.37
C LEU A 269 10.69 34.55 -17.38
N CYS A 270 11.67 34.05 -18.13
CA CYS A 270 12.49 34.85 -19.06
C CYS A 270 12.19 34.51 -20.53
N GLU A 271 10.92 34.65 -20.95
CA GLU A 271 10.47 34.55 -22.37
C GLU A 271 11.08 33.42 -23.22
N GLY A 272 11.47 32.30 -22.60
CA GLY A 272 12.02 31.14 -23.29
C GLY A 272 13.55 31.10 -23.44
N ASP A 273 14.28 32.00 -22.79
CA ASP A 273 15.74 31.89 -22.65
C ASP A 273 16.12 30.52 -22.08
N ILE A 274 17.20 29.93 -22.59
CA ILE A 274 17.63 28.61 -22.11
C ILE A 274 18.28 28.75 -20.73
N MET A 275 17.69 28.06 -19.76
CA MET A 275 18.27 27.87 -18.44
C MET A 275 18.88 26.46 -18.35
N THR A 276 20.12 26.38 -17.86
CA THR A 276 20.77 25.11 -17.53
C THR A 276 21.11 25.01 -16.06
N LEU A 277 20.97 23.79 -15.54
CA LEU A 277 21.28 23.43 -14.18
C LEU A 277 22.15 22.18 -14.17
N SER A 278 23.07 22.13 -13.22
CA SER A 278 23.92 20.97 -12.99
C SER A 278 23.86 20.58 -11.51
N TYR A 279 23.68 19.29 -11.26
CA TYR A 279 23.65 18.71 -9.93
C TYR A 279 24.64 17.56 -9.83
N HIS A 280 25.43 17.56 -8.75
CA HIS A 280 26.50 16.57 -8.55
C HIS A 280 26.41 15.99 -7.15
N HIS A 281 26.39 14.67 -7.07
CA HIS A 281 26.42 13.92 -5.83
C HIS A 281 27.74 13.16 -5.68
N GLY A 282 28.31 13.29 -4.48
CA GLY A 282 29.60 12.73 -4.11
C GLY A 282 30.74 13.73 -4.27
N LYS A 283 31.82 13.50 -3.53
CA LYS A 283 32.97 14.39 -3.41
C LYS A 283 34.28 13.62 -3.61
N THR A 284 35.30 14.29 -4.13
CA THR A 284 36.67 13.76 -4.14
C THR A 284 37.18 13.58 -2.70
N PRO A 285 38.32 12.88 -2.49
CA PRO A 285 38.96 12.82 -1.17
C PRO A 285 39.23 14.20 -0.55
N ASP A 286 39.48 15.21 -1.38
CA ASP A 286 39.66 16.62 -0.97
C ASP A 286 38.35 17.36 -0.71
N GLY A 287 37.20 16.67 -0.78
CA GLY A 287 35.89 17.25 -0.53
C GLY A 287 35.30 18.06 -1.68
N LEU A 288 35.90 18.04 -2.87
CA LEU A 288 35.47 18.81 -4.04
C LEU A 288 34.38 18.08 -4.82
N SER A 289 33.37 18.81 -5.33
CA SER A 289 32.37 18.24 -6.23
C SER A 289 32.92 18.13 -7.65
N PHE A 290 32.29 17.30 -8.50
CA PHE A 290 32.70 17.12 -9.89
C PHE A 290 32.83 18.44 -10.66
N LYS A 291 31.88 19.38 -10.45
CA LYS A 291 31.94 20.73 -11.04
C LYS A 291 33.18 21.51 -10.63
N VAL A 292 33.57 21.43 -9.36
CA VAL A 292 34.70 22.21 -8.81
C VAL A 292 36.03 21.57 -9.16
N SER A 293 36.10 20.25 -9.21
CA SER A 293 37.32 19.52 -9.57
C SER A 293 37.61 19.52 -11.07
N THR A 294 36.65 19.93 -11.90
CA THR A 294 36.78 19.91 -13.37
C THR A 294 37.08 21.31 -13.90
N PRO A 295 38.28 21.57 -14.44
CA PRO A 295 38.61 22.86 -15.04
C PRO A 295 37.65 23.19 -16.18
N ASN A 296 37.22 24.46 -16.26
CA ASN A 296 36.31 24.95 -17.30
C ASN A 296 35.05 24.07 -17.50
N PHE A 297 34.49 23.54 -16.40
CA PHE A 297 33.31 22.67 -16.44
C PHE A 297 32.17 23.24 -17.28
N HIS A 298 31.92 24.55 -17.18
CA HIS A 298 30.88 25.21 -17.97
C HIS A 298 31.14 25.09 -19.47
N GLU A 299 32.35 25.41 -19.96
CA GLU A 299 32.69 25.33 -21.38
C GLU A 299 32.69 23.89 -21.91
N GLN A 300 33.09 22.92 -21.08
CA GLN A 300 33.24 21.53 -21.49
C GLN A 300 31.91 20.75 -21.48
N TYR A 301 31.01 21.06 -20.53
CA TYR A 301 29.80 20.26 -20.30
C TYR A 301 28.50 21.05 -20.43
N LEU A 302 28.44 22.27 -19.89
CA LEU A 302 27.20 23.06 -19.94
C LEU A 302 27.00 23.68 -21.32
N LEU A 303 28.02 24.31 -21.89
CA LEU A 303 27.90 25.02 -23.16
C LEU A 303 27.53 24.10 -24.35
N PRO A 304 28.07 22.88 -24.51
CA PRO A 304 27.60 21.96 -25.54
C PRO A 304 26.16 21.52 -25.33
N PHE A 305 25.73 21.40 -24.07
CA PHE A 305 24.35 21.06 -23.73
C PHE A 305 23.39 22.23 -23.98
N GLU A 306 23.80 23.47 -23.67
CA GLU A 306 23.07 24.70 -24.02
C GLU A 306 22.85 24.80 -25.53
N ARG A 307 23.91 24.64 -26.33
CA ARG A 307 23.80 24.64 -27.80
C ARG A 307 22.86 23.54 -28.32
N HIS A 308 22.82 22.40 -27.65
CA HIS A 308 21.89 21.34 -27.99
C HIS A 308 20.44 21.75 -27.70
N LEU A 309 20.18 22.39 -26.56
CA LEU A 309 18.86 22.92 -26.22
C LEU A 309 18.44 24.08 -27.14
N ASP A 310 19.37 24.96 -27.50
CA ASP A 310 19.14 26.03 -28.48
C ASP A 310 18.68 25.44 -29.82
N HIS A 311 19.23 24.30 -30.23
CA HIS A 311 18.78 23.65 -31.46
C HIS A 311 17.35 23.08 -31.33
N ILE A 312 16.97 22.57 -30.16
CA ILE A 312 15.65 22.00 -29.91
C ILE A 312 14.59 23.11 -29.85
N TYR A 313 14.84 24.16 -29.07
CA TYR A 313 13.86 25.20 -28.76
C TYR A 313 13.97 26.42 -29.68
N GLY A 314 15.16 26.73 -30.19
CA GLY A 314 15.37 27.80 -31.18
C GLY A 314 14.71 27.53 -32.53
N LEU A 315 14.45 26.26 -32.89
CA LEU A 315 13.65 25.91 -34.07
C LEU A 315 12.15 26.13 -33.87
N GLN A 316 11.65 26.15 -32.63
CA GLN A 316 10.22 26.35 -32.33
C GLN A 316 9.80 27.81 -32.44
N LEU A 317 10.69 28.78 -32.19
CA LEU A 317 10.41 30.21 -32.30
C LEU A 317 10.33 30.75 -33.74
N ILE A 318 10.62 29.93 -34.76
CA ILE A 318 10.54 30.32 -36.18
C ILE A 318 9.20 29.89 -36.82
N TYR A 319 8.39 29.09 -36.14
CA TYR A 319 7.15 28.51 -36.67
C TYR A 319 5.85 28.88 -35.92
N GLU A 320 5.90 29.85 -35.00
CA GLU A 320 4.73 30.56 -34.46
C GLU A 320 4.67 32.00 -34.97
#